data_AF-A0A183JPF6-F1
#
_entry.id   AF-A0A183JPF6-F1
#
_cell.length_a   1.000
_cell.length_b   1.000
_cell.length_c   1.000
_cell.angle_alpha   90.00
_cell.angle_beta   90.00
_cell.angle_gamma   90.00
#
_symmetry.space_group_name_H-M   'P 1'
#
loop_
_entity.id
_entity.type
_entity.pdbx_description
1 polymer ?
#
loop_
_entity_poly.entity_id
_entity_poly.type
_entity_poly.pdbx_seq_one_letter_code
_entity_poly.pdbx_strand_id
1 'polypeptide(L)'
;MCSAGDTEELQAVLEEMNIHKRLRLSLNLVKKEYELGRLQQQIGREVEEKVKQQHRRYMLSEQLKVIKKELGLEKDDKDTIVEKFRMRLKDLTVPSGVMEVIDEELNKLSVLDNHSSEFKSVILL
;
A
#
# COMPACT_ATOMS: atom_id res chain seq x y z
N MET A 1 -27.86 -19.53 -4.76
CA MET A 1 -27.92 -18.47 -5.79
C MET A 1 -28.32 -19.12 -7.10
N CYS A 2 -29.60 -19.07 -7.46
CA CYS A 2 -30.07 -19.63 -8.73
C CYS A 2 -29.84 -18.60 -9.84
N SER A 3 -28.73 -18.75 -10.58
CA SER A 3 -28.60 -18.17 -11.92
C SER A 3 -29.27 -19.14 -12.89
N ALA A 4 -30.58 -19.19 -12.84
CA ALA A 4 -31.38 -19.74 -13.91
C ALA A 4 -32.01 -18.49 -14.54
N GLY A 5 -31.75 -18.25 -15.82
CA GLY A 5 -32.06 -17.00 -16.52
C GLY A 5 -33.46 -16.45 -16.25
N ASP A 6 -33.70 -15.20 -16.66
CA ASP A 6 -34.97 -14.49 -16.43
C ASP A 6 -36.15 -15.44 -16.60
N THR A 7 -37.06 -15.45 -15.62
CA THR A 7 -38.14 -16.44 -15.53
C THR A 7 -38.96 -16.50 -16.82
N GLU A 8 -39.05 -15.36 -17.52
CA GLU A 8 -39.67 -15.25 -18.85
C GLU A 8 -38.91 -15.99 -19.95
N GLU A 9 -37.57 -15.96 -19.97
CA GLU A 9 -36.75 -16.69 -20.95
C GLU A 9 -36.83 -18.21 -20.73
N LEU A 10 -36.88 -18.65 -19.47
CA LEU A 10 -37.08 -20.06 -19.11
C LEU A 10 -38.48 -20.54 -19.52
N GLN A 11 -39.49 -19.73 -19.27
CA GLN A 11 -40.87 -20.02 -19.66
C GLN A 11 -41.01 -20.09 -21.18
N ALA A 12 -40.37 -19.19 -21.93
CA ALA A 12 -40.36 -19.21 -23.40
C ALA A 12 -39.72 -20.50 -23.97
N VAL A 13 -38.72 -21.06 -23.30
CA VAL A 13 -38.14 -22.36 -23.68
C VAL A 13 -39.12 -23.52 -23.42
N LEU A 14 -39.88 -23.47 -22.30
CA LEU A 14 -40.83 -24.51 -21.94
C LEU A 14 -42.08 -24.50 -22.83
N GLU A 15 -42.53 -23.33 -23.26
CA GLU A 15 -43.71 -23.15 -24.12
C GLU A 15 -43.45 -23.46 -25.60
N GLU A 16 -42.18 -23.47 -26.04
CA GLU A 16 -41.82 -23.75 -27.43
C GLU A 16 -41.98 -25.25 -27.77
N MET A 17 -42.98 -25.55 -28.60
CA MET A 17 -43.29 -26.90 -29.07
C MET A 17 -42.32 -27.41 -30.15
N ASN A 18 -41.70 -26.51 -30.92
CA ASN A 18 -40.75 -26.92 -31.95
C ASN A 18 -39.37 -27.21 -31.34
N ILE A 19 -38.95 -28.48 -31.44
CA ILE A 19 -37.69 -28.97 -30.85
C ILE A 19 -36.46 -28.17 -31.31
N HIS A 20 -36.39 -27.79 -32.59
CA HIS A 20 -35.24 -27.04 -33.12
C HIS A 20 -35.19 -25.61 -32.59
N LYS A 21 -36.35 -24.94 -32.46
CA LYS A 21 -36.43 -23.61 -31.88
C LYS A 21 -36.10 -23.64 -30.39
N ARG A 22 -36.63 -24.62 -29.66
CA ARG A 22 -36.35 -24.83 -28.24
C ARG A 22 -34.85 -25.02 -27.98
N LEU A 23 -34.19 -25.85 -28.77
CA LEU A 23 -32.73 -26.06 -28.70
C LEU A 23 -31.93 -24.77 -28.91
N ARG A 24 -32.33 -23.90 -29.85
CA ARG A 24 -31.68 -22.60 -30.06
C ARG A 24 -31.85 -21.67 -28.87
N LEU A 25 -33.05 -21.62 -28.29
CA LEU A 25 -33.33 -20.81 -27.10
C LEU A 25 -32.51 -21.29 -25.90
N SER A 26 -32.48 -22.59 -25.63
CA SER A 26 -31.66 -23.17 -24.57
C SER A 26 -30.16 -22.93 -24.79
N LEU A 27 -29.67 -23.04 -26.03
CA LEU A 27 -28.28 -22.75 -26.36
C LEU A 27 -27.90 -21.30 -26.06
N ASN A 28 -28.81 -20.36 -26.36
CA ASN A 28 -28.59 -18.95 -26.05
C ASN A 28 -28.49 -18.71 -24.54
N LEU A 29 -29.37 -19.32 -23.75
CA LEU A 29 -29.31 -19.23 -22.29
C LEU A 29 -27.98 -19.75 -21.75
N VAL A 30 -27.58 -20.96 -22.15
CA VAL A 30 -26.32 -21.56 -21.71
C VAL A 30 -25.12 -20.71 -22.13
N LYS A 31 -25.15 -20.11 -23.33
CA LYS A 31 -24.09 -19.24 -23.80
C LYS A 31 -23.96 -17.96 -22.98
N LYS A 32 -25.09 -17.34 -22.58
CA LYS A 32 -25.08 -16.18 -21.67
C LYS A 32 -24.46 -16.54 -20.32
N GLU A 33 -24.89 -17.64 -19.72
CA GLU A 33 -24.35 -18.14 -18.45
C GLU A 33 -22.86 -18.45 -18.55
N TYR A 34 -22.42 -19.04 -19.65
CA TYR A 34 -21.01 -19.34 -19.89
C TYR A 34 -20.14 -18.08 -19.95
N GLU A 35 -20.56 -17.06 -20.70
CA GLU A 35 -19.81 -15.79 -20.79
C GLU A 35 -19.75 -15.09 -19.43
N LEU A 36 -20.84 -15.11 -18.66
CA LEU A 36 -20.89 -14.54 -17.32
C LEU A 36 -19.95 -15.29 -16.35
N GLY A 37 -19.99 -16.62 -16.36
CA GLY A 37 -19.09 -17.45 -15.55
C GLY A 37 -17.62 -17.28 -15.94
N ARG A 38 -17.32 -17.15 -17.24
CA ARG A 38 -15.97 -16.89 -17.74
C ARG A 38 -15.45 -15.54 -17.26
N LEU A 39 -16.28 -14.51 -17.30
CA LEU A 39 -15.94 -13.17 -16.82
C LEU A 39 -15.71 -13.17 -15.30
N GLN A 40 -16.59 -13.81 -14.52
CA GLN A 40 -16.40 -13.96 -13.07
C GLN A 40 -15.09 -14.68 -12.73
N GLN A 41 -14.75 -15.74 -13.46
CA GLN A 41 -13.49 -16.46 -13.26
C GLN A 41 -12.26 -15.62 -13.63
N GLN A 42 -12.35 -14.79 -14.68
CA GLN A 42 -11.27 -13.88 -15.06
C GLN A 42 -11.06 -12.81 -13.99
N ILE A 43 -12.14 -12.15 -13.55
CA ILE A 43 -12.09 -11.15 -12.48
C ILE A 43 -11.51 -11.76 -11.20
N GLY A 44 -11.96 -12.97 -10.83
CA GLY A 44 -11.45 -13.67 -9.66
C GLY A 44 -9.93 -13.87 -9.71
N ARG A 45 -9.40 -14.29 -10.86
CA ARG A 45 -7.95 -14.47 -11.07
C ARG A 45 -7.18 -13.15 -10.97
N GLU A 46 -7.66 -12.09 -11.62
CA GLU A 46 -7.00 -10.78 -11.58
C GLU A 46 -6.97 -10.18 -10.17
N VAL A 47 -8.05 -10.35 -9.40
CA VAL A 47 -8.11 -9.91 -8.00
C VAL A 47 -7.14 -10.71 -7.14
N GLU A 48 -7.12 -12.04 -7.29
CA GLU A 48 -6.24 -12.92 -6.51
C GLU A 48 -4.76 -12.61 -6.76
N GLU A 49 -4.36 -12.38 -8.02
CA GLU A 49 -2.98 -11.99 -8.35
C GLU A 49 -2.59 -10.64 -7.73
N LYS A 50 -3.47 -9.62 -7.82
CA LYS A 50 -3.21 -8.31 -7.20
C LYS A 50 -3.08 -8.40 -5.69
N VAL A 51 -3.98 -9.14 -5.02
CA VAL A 51 -3.94 -9.34 -3.57
C VAL A 51 -2.66 -10.05 -3.16
N LYS A 52 -2.26 -11.11 -3.89
CA LYS A 52 -1.03 -11.85 -3.61
C LYS A 52 0.21 -10.96 -3.73
N GLN A 53 0.28 -10.13 -4.77
CA GLN A 53 1.40 -9.20 -4.96
C GLN A 53 1.44 -8.14 -3.85
N GLN A 54 0.29 -7.57 -3.49
CA GLN A 54 0.19 -6.57 -2.42
C GLN A 54 0.58 -7.16 -1.07
N HIS A 55 0.08 -8.34 -0.73
CA HIS A 55 0.41 -9.04 0.50
C HIS A 55 1.91 -9.35 0.59
N ARG A 56 2.51 -9.84 -0.50
CA ARG A 56 3.95 -10.08 -0.59
C ARG A 56 4.76 -8.80 -0.36
N ARG A 57 4.39 -7.69 -1.01
CA ARG A 57 5.07 -6.39 -0.84
C ARG A 57 4.94 -5.88 0.60
N TYR A 58 3.76 -5.98 1.19
CA TYR A 58 3.52 -5.58 2.57
C TYR A 58 4.41 -6.37 3.54
N MET A 59 4.40 -7.70 3.42
CA MET A 59 5.18 -8.59 4.29
C MET A 59 6.69 -8.31 4.17
N LEU A 60 7.21 -8.15 2.94
CA LEU A 60 8.61 -7.79 2.73
C LEU A 60 8.96 -6.39 3.30
N SER A 61 8.06 -5.42 3.17
CA SER A 61 8.27 -4.08 3.73
C SER A 61 8.31 -4.12 5.26
N GLU A 62 7.46 -4.92 5.89
CA GLU A 62 7.41 -5.04 7.34
C GLU A 62 8.65 -5.77 7.87
N GLN A 63 9.08 -6.84 7.19
CA GLN A 63 10.36 -7.50 7.47
C GLN A 63 11.54 -6.53 7.35
N LEU A 64 11.56 -5.70 6.30
CA LEU A 64 12.62 -4.70 6.12
C LEU A 64 12.61 -3.64 7.23
N LYS A 65 11.44 -3.20 7.72
CA LYS A 65 11.37 -2.27 8.86
C LYS A 65 11.95 -2.89 10.12
N VAL A 66 11.58 -4.14 10.41
CA VAL A 66 12.12 -4.87 11.58
C VAL A 66 13.62 -5.02 11.46
N ILE A 67 14.14 -5.43 10.30
CA ILE A 67 15.58 -5.54 10.06
C ILE A 67 16.29 -4.19 10.23
N LYS A 68 15.73 -3.09 9.70
CA LYS A 68 16.30 -1.75 9.88
C LYS A 68 16.36 -1.33 11.35
N LYS A 69 15.33 -1.67 12.12
CA LYS A 69 15.27 -1.43 13.56
C LYS A 69 16.31 -2.26 14.32
N GLU A 70 16.41 -3.55 14.03
CA GLU A 70 17.40 -4.46 14.63
C GLU A 70 18.85 -4.08 14.27
N LEU A 71 19.10 -3.61 13.04
CA LEU A 71 20.42 -3.15 12.60
C LEU A 71 20.82 -1.77 13.17
N GLY A 72 19.96 -1.12 13.96
CA GLY A 72 20.20 0.25 14.42
C GLY A 72 20.30 1.26 13.27
N LEU A 73 19.75 0.92 12.10
CA LEU A 73 19.64 1.76 10.91
C LEU A 73 18.35 2.58 10.89
N GLU A 74 17.61 2.61 12.00
CA GLU A 74 16.94 3.84 12.39
C GLU A 74 18.03 4.90 12.59
N LYS A 75 18.63 5.38 11.49
CA LYS A 75 19.10 6.75 11.41
C LYS A 75 17.84 7.56 11.57
N ASP A 76 17.51 7.79 12.83
CA ASP A 76 16.49 8.71 13.25
C ASP A 76 16.72 9.98 12.42
N ASP A 77 15.68 10.62 11.89
CA ASP A 77 15.87 11.82 11.06
C ASP A 77 16.80 12.84 11.78
N LYS A 78 16.82 12.79 13.11
CA LYS A 78 17.78 13.41 14.02
C LYS A 78 19.25 13.17 13.66
N ASP A 79 19.71 11.93 13.49
CA ASP A 79 21.13 11.64 13.17
C ASP A 79 21.54 12.24 11.83
N THR A 80 20.63 12.23 10.85
CA THR A 80 20.87 12.84 9.54
C THR A 80 20.93 14.37 9.64
N ILE A 81 20.13 14.97 10.53
CA ILE A 81 20.14 16.40 10.81
C ILE A 81 21.42 16.80 11.56
N VAL A 82 21.80 16.06 12.61
CA VAL A 82 23.02 16.30 13.39
C VAL A 82 24.27 16.23 12.50
N GLU A 83 24.36 15.23 11.61
CA GLU A 83 25.47 15.14 10.65
C GLU A 83 25.51 16.33 9.68
N LYS A 84 24.35 16.81 9.20
CA LYS A 84 24.28 18.02 8.37
C LYS A 84 24.72 19.28 9.13
N PHE A 85 24.31 19.43 10.39
CA PHE A 85 24.72 20.56 11.23
C PHE A 85 26.22 20.50 11.52
N ARG A 86 26.78 19.34 11.86
CA ARG A 86 28.23 19.15 12.04
C ARG A 86 29.04 19.45 10.77
N MET A 87 28.54 19.08 9.59
CA MET A 87 29.18 19.46 8.32
C MET A 87 29.19 20.98 8.12
N ARG A 88 28.07 21.67 8.38
CA ARG A 88 28.01 23.14 8.26
C ARG A 88 28.90 23.85 9.28
N LEU A 89 28.98 23.34 10.51
CA LEU A 89 29.83 23.90 11.57
C LEU A 89 31.32 23.77 11.26
N LYS A 90 31.74 22.75 10.52
CA LYS A 90 33.14 22.61 10.07
C LYS A 90 33.60 23.73 9.13
N ASP A 91 32.68 24.33 8.38
CA ASP A 91 32.98 25.38 7.41
C ASP A 91 32.97 26.80 8.04
N LEU A 92 32.57 26.93 9.32
CA LEU A 92 32.53 28.21 10.04
C LEU A 92 33.53 28.24 11.20
N THR A 93 34.27 29.34 11.34
CA THR A 93 35.08 29.63 12.52
C THR A 93 34.19 30.14 13.65
N VAL A 94 33.75 29.24 14.51
CA VAL A 94 32.86 29.55 15.65
C VAL A 94 33.68 29.79 16.93
N PRO A 95 33.44 30.87 17.69
CA PRO A 95 34.08 31.11 19.00
C PRO A 95 33.72 30.01 20.02
N SER A 96 34.66 29.66 20.91
CA SER A 96 34.53 28.50 21.83
C SER A 96 33.25 28.50 22.68
N GLY A 97 32.84 29.65 23.22
CA GLY A 97 31.62 29.75 24.03
C GLY A 97 30.33 29.52 23.25
N VAL A 98 30.34 29.70 21.92
CA VAL A 98 29.17 29.44 21.07
C VAL A 98 29.15 27.97 20.64
N MET A 99 30.32 27.35 20.47
CA MET A 99 30.45 25.92 20.17
C MET A 99 29.86 25.05 21.30
N GLU A 100 30.12 25.39 22.56
CA GLU A 100 29.58 24.66 23.72
C GLU A 100 28.05 24.72 23.79
N VAL A 101 27.46 25.89 23.53
CA VAL A 101 25.99 26.05 23.50
C VAL A 101 25.37 25.27 22.34
N ILE A 102 26.03 25.25 21.18
CA ILE A 102 25.58 24.47 20.02
C ILE A 102 25.64 22.97 20.31
N ASP A 103 26.71 22.47 20.94
CA ASP A 103 26.81 21.07 21.33
C ASP A 103 25.78 20.68 22.41
N GLU A 104 25.47 21.58 23.35
CA GLU A 104 24.37 21.36 24.32
C GLU A 104 23.01 21.29 23.63
N GLU A 105 22.70 22.19 22.70
CA GLU A 105 21.44 22.18 21.96
C GLU A 105 21.33 20.97 21.01
N LEU A 106 22.43 20.57 20.35
CA LEU A 106 22.49 19.33 19.55
C LEU A 106 22.27 18.08 20.41
N ASN A 107 22.82 18.05 21.62
CA ASN A 107 22.58 16.96 22.57
C ASN A 107 21.12 16.94 23.05
N LYS A 108 20.50 18.09 23.32
CA LYS A 108 19.05 18.15 23.63
C LYS A 108 18.20 17.68 22.45
N LEU A 109 18.62 18.00 21.22
CA LEU A 109 17.94 17.56 19.99
C LEU A 109 17.91 16.03 19.83
N SER A 110 18.92 15.33 20.33
CA SER A 110 18.97 13.86 20.30
C SER A 110 17.86 13.23 21.16
N VAL A 111 17.49 13.88 22.27
CA VAL A 111 16.52 13.38 23.25
C VAL A 111 15.08 13.77 22.92
N LEU A 112 14.87 14.90 22.24
CA LEU A 112 13.53 15.45 21.97
C LEU A 112 12.79 14.72 20.83
N ASP A 113 11.48 14.54 20.96
CA ASP A 113 10.66 13.85 19.96
C ASP A 113 10.54 14.67 18.64
N ASN A 114 10.62 13.99 17.49
CA ASN A 114 10.74 14.58 16.14
C ASN A 114 9.50 15.45 15.74
N HIS A 115 8.39 15.30 16.47
CA HIS A 115 7.14 16.04 16.29
C HIS A 115 6.96 17.24 17.24
N SER A 116 7.88 17.47 18.18
CA SER A 116 7.79 18.59 19.13
C SER A 116 7.93 19.93 18.42
N SER A 117 7.16 20.94 18.86
CA SER A 117 7.31 22.32 18.41
C SER A 117 8.70 22.90 18.72
N GLU A 118 9.37 22.39 19.76
CA GLU A 118 10.73 22.79 20.12
C GLU A 118 11.76 22.29 19.10
N PHE A 119 11.53 21.11 18.51
CA PHE A 119 12.41 20.53 17.48
C PHE A 119 12.49 21.43 16.23
N LYS A 120 11.37 22.06 15.85
CA LYS A 120 11.33 23.01 14.72
C LYS A 120 12.07 24.32 15.01
N SER A 121 12.05 24.78 16.25
CA SER A 121 12.73 26.03 16.65
C SER A 121 14.25 25.90 16.60
N VAL A 122 14.81 24.73 16.96
CA VAL A 122 16.26 24.51 16.96
C VAL A 122 16.82 24.36 15.53
N ILE A 123 16.05 23.82 14.58
CA ILE A 123 16.49 23.67 13.18
C ILE A 123 16.53 25.01 12.42
N LEU A 124 15.80 26.02 12.89
CA LEU A 124 15.66 27.31 12.21
C LEU A 124 16.68 28.38 12.68
N LEU A 125 17.42 28.10 13.76
CA LEU A 125 18.54 28.88 14.27
C LEU A 125 19.84 28.52 13.54
#